data_AF-A0A8S1IUR7-F1
#
_entry.id   AF-A0A8S1IUR7-F1
#
_cell.length_a   1.000
_cell.length_b   1.000
_cell.length_c   1.000
_cell.angle_alpha   90.00
_cell.angle_beta   90.00
_cell.angle_gamma   90.00
#
_symmetry.space_group_name_H-M   'P 1'
#
loop_
_entity.id
_entity.type
_entity.pdbx_description
1 polymer ?
#
loop_
_entity_poly.entity_id
_entity_poly.type
_entity_poly.pdbx_seq_one_letter_code
_entity_poly.pdbx_strand_id
1 'polypeptide(L)'
;MTILSSRLIGNAGTQGGGVYAGQDVALLALSSTFASNSAADGGGLQCEECQAVAARALTFFNNTARSGGGASLVGCAGGATFNGSRFLNNTAFDNGGGARHVECSLEGGGGLCVVTGPGNVTLRACSLGGNAAGNGGGLFARHDCEFAEGEPCGRVLLTGGTAFEGNVARSGGGGALHWKDATGLAVRCSPSAAVYADGQGNSTGVPLGCASWQGNRATQGGYGDVSATGAHALGLESPAAVFNYSSDTPIPALLTIEDYYGQVVSGGLPEATTLIRVETADAAQLEGQTSLPTVRGRAEFTGLTMKARQGSYTLRFLADDLALDAMPVTVSVRRCARGEVRNEEGDKCTTCGYNTFSFNPDNHTCDECPRHAQCPDLTAGNILIPDDGYWHSHPNSPQVGVTL
;
A
#
# COMPACT_ATOMS: atom_id res chain seq x y z
N MET A 1 -7.43 10.32 -38.98
CA MET A 1 -6.17 9.72 -39.48
C MET A 1 -6.40 8.24 -39.75
N THR A 2 -5.86 7.70 -40.84
CA THR A 2 -6.05 6.28 -41.21
C THR A 2 -4.72 5.62 -41.55
N ILE A 3 -4.44 4.45 -40.97
CA ILE A 3 -3.21 3.66 -41.18
C ILE A 3 -3.63 2.24 -41.53
N LEU A 4 -3.28 1.78 -42.73
CA LEU A 4 -3.69 0.47 -43.24
C LEU A 4 -2.46 -0.29 -43.72
N SER A 5 -2.31 -1.54 -43.26
CA SER A 5 -1.29 -2.48 -43.77
C SER A 5 0.12 -1.87 -43.83
N SER A 6 0.45 -1.02 -42.87
CA SER A 6 1.67 -0.20 -42.87
C SER A 6 2.72 -0.75 -41.91
N ARG A 7 3.97 -0.39 -42.15
CA ARG A 7 5.12 -0.73 -41.30
C ARG A 7 5.84 0.56 -40.91
N LEU A 8 5.77 0.91 -39.63
CA LEU A 8 6.47 2.07 -39.06
C LEU A 8 7.57 1.55 -38.15
N ILE A 9 8.82 1.65 -38.61
CA ILE A 9 9.96 0.97 -37.99
C ILE A 9 11.10 1.94 -37.75
N GLY A 10 11.70 1.89 -36.55
CA GLY A 10 12.96 2.60 -36.26
C GLY A 10 12.81 4.12 -36.15
N ASN A 11 11.60 4.61 -35.89
CA ASN A 11 11.34 6.04 -35.78
C ASN A 11 11.57 6.52 -34.34
N ALA A 12 11.99 7.77 -34.19
CA ALA A 12 12.19 8.41 -32.90
C ALA A 12 11.44 9.73 -32.83
N GLY A 13 10.74 9.98 -31.73
CA GLY A 13 9.98 11.22 -31.52
C GLY A 13 9.97 11.64 -30.05
N THR A 14 9.44 12.82 -29.77
CA THR A 14 9.10 13.19 -28.38
C THR A 14 7.78 12.52 -27.99
N GLN A 15 6.77 12.63 -28.85
CA GLN A 15 5.47 12.00 -28.68
C GLN A 15 5.26 11.06 -29.87
N GLY A 16 4.86 9.81 -29.62
CA GLY A 16 4.46 8.88 -30.66
C GLY A 16 5.59 8.54 -31.60
N GLY A 17 6.48 7.63 -31.21
CA GLY A 17 7.71 7.36 -31.97
C GLY A 17 7.41 6.94 -33.40
N GLY A 18 6.39 6.11 -33.62
CA GLY A 18 5.84 5.84 -34.95
C GLY A 18 4.75 6.83 -35.38
N VAL A 19 3.74 7.05 -34.53
CA VAL A 19 2.62 7.96 -34.79
C VAL A 19 2.22 8.75 -33.55
N TYR A 20 2.04 10.05 -33.73
CA TYR A 20 1.32 10.92 -32.80
C TYR A 20 -0.05 11.28 -33.36
N ALA A 21 -1.10 11.02 -32.58
CA ALA A 21 -2.46 11.48 -32.82
C ALA A 21 -2.87 12.41 -31.67
N GLY A 22 -2.89 13.71 -31.95
CA GLY A 22 -3.28 14.72 -30.96
C GLY A 22 -4.80 14.92 -30.87
N GLN A 23 -5.16 16.07 -30.31
CA GLN A 23 -6.52 16.46 -30.01
C GLN A 23 -7.49 16.28 -31.19
N ASP A 24 -8.69 15.79 -30.90
CA ASP A 24 -9.80 15.59 -31.85
C ASP A 24 -9.52 14.64 -33.02
N VAL A 25 -8.38 13.95 -33.04
CA VAL A 25 -8.07 12.98 -34.09
C VAL A 25 -8.86 11.69 -33.87
N ALA A 26 -9.69 11.32 -34.84
CA ALA A 26 -10.19 9.95 -34.97
C ALA A 26 -9.15 9.09 -35.71
N LEU A 27 -8.52 8.15 -35.01
CA LEU A 27 -7.53 7.24 -35.56
C LEU A 27 -8.14 5.88 -35.90
N LEU A 28 -8.03 5.50 -37.18
CA LEU A 28 -8.34 4.16 -37.67
C LEU A 28 -7.05 3.45 -38.07
N ALA A 29 -6.68 2.38 -37.36
CA ALA A 29 -5.44 1.65 -37.62
C ALA A 29 -5.73 0.15 -37.79
N LEU A 30 -5.40 -0.42 -38.96
CA LEU A 30 -5.65 -1.82 -39.27
C LEU A 30 -4.39 -2.53 -39.79
N SER A 31 -4.17 -3.75 -39.30
CA SER A 31 -3.18 -4.69 -39.82
C SER A 31 -1.79 -4.08 -40.00
N SER A 32 -1.39 -3.19 -39.10
CA SER A 32 -0.15 -2.42 -39.20
C SER A 32 0.83 -2.80 -38.10
N THR A 33 2.11 -2.61 -38.37
CA THR A 33 3.21 -2.92 -37.45
C THR A 33 3.95 -1.66 -37.06
N PHE A 34 4.11 -1.45 -35.76
CA PHE A 34 4.95 -0.43 -35.14
C PHE A 34 6.09 -1.17 -34.45
N ALA A 35 7.32 -1.07 -34.95
CA ALA A 35 8.44 -1.81 -34.39
C ALA A 35 9.69 -0.98 -34.16
N SER A 36 10.39 -1.22 -33.04
CA SER A 36 11.67 -0.57 -32.74
C SER A 36 11.59 0.97 -32.78
N ASN A 37 10.43 1.53 -32.47
CA ASN A 37 10.25 2.98 -32.37
C ASN A 37 10.54 3.44 -30.95
N SER A 38 11.00 4.68 -30.80
CA SER A 38 11.37 5.28 -29.52
C SER A 38 10.65 6.61 -29.31
N ALA A 39 10.11 6.84 -28.12
CA ALA A 39 9.52 8.13 -27.77
C ALA A 39 9.75 8.55 -26.31
N ALA A 40 9.33 9.76 -25.96
CA ALA A 40 9.08 10.09 -24.56
C ALA A 40 7.77 9.41 -24.12
N ASP A 41 6.71 9.56 -24.92
CA ASP A 41 5.39 8.97 -24.67
C ASP A 41 4.91 8.18 -25.89
N GLY A 42 4.50 6.93 -25.68
CA GLY A 42 3.97 6.08 -26.74
C GLY A 42 5.02 5.69 -27.77
N GLY A 43 5.85 4.68 -27.45
CA GLY A 43 7.00 4.32 -28.29
C GLY A 43 6.61 4.03 -29.74
N GLY A 44 5.55 3.26 -29.97
CA GLY A 44 4.96 3.07 -31.29
C GLY A 44 3.88 4.10 -31.62
N LEU A 45 2.97 4.38 -30.68
CA LEU A 45 1.82 5.26 -30.89
C LEU A 45 1.50 6.06 -29.63
N GLN A 46 1.31 7.36 -29.80
CA GLN A 46 0.74 8.26 -28.78
C GLN A 46 -0.61 8.78 -29.27
N CYS A 47 -1.62 8.68 -28.41
CA CYS A 47 -2.91 9.36 -28.57
C CYS A 47 -3.09 10.30 -27.37
N GLU A 48 -3.18 11.59 -27.62
CA GLU A 48 -3.34 12.63 -26.60
C GLU A 48 -4.60 13.42 -26.91
N GLU A 49 -5.61 13.33 -26.03
CA GLU A 49 -6.93 13.97 -26.17
C GLU A 49 -7.62 13.67 -27.50
N CYS A 50 -7.31 12.52 -28.08
CA CYS A 50 -7.82 12.16 -29.40
C CYS A 50 -9.30 11.79 -29.33
N GLN A 51 -10.04 12.04 -30.42
CA GLN A 51 -11.49 11.80 -30.42
C GLN A 51 -11.82 10.31 -30.30
N ALA A 52 -11.12 9.44 -31.03
CA ALA A 52 -11.34 8.00 -30.90
C ALA A 52 -10.18 7.20 -31.48
N VAL A 53 -9.97 5.98 -30.97
CA VAL A 53 -9.07 4.99 -31.58
C VAL A 53 -9.82 3.72 -31.93
N ALA A 54 -9.79 3.35 -33.21
CA ALA A 54 -10.24 2.05 -33.71
C ALA A 54 -9.03 1.29 -34.27
N ALA A 55 -8.49 0.38 -33.46
CA ALA A 55 -7.31 -0.42 -33.76
C ALA A 55 -7.67 -1.90 -33.93
N ARG A 56 -7.27 -2.51 -35.05
CA ARG A 56 -7.49 -3.95 -35.30
C ARG A 56 -6.26 -4.64 -35.86
N ALA A 57 -5.90 -5.78 -35.25
CA ALA A 57 -4.77 -6.60 -35.67
C ALA A 57 -3.45 -5.80 -35.79
N LEU A 58 -3.21 -4.91 -34.83
CA LEU A 58 -1.94 -4.17 -34.78
C LEU A 58 -0.86 -4.98 -34.07
N THR A 59 0.39 -4.77 -34.45
CA THR A 59 1.54 -5.32 -33.73
C THR A 59 2.46 -4.18 -33.29
N PHE A 60 2.62 -4.01 -31.98
CA PHE A 60 3.62 -3.16 -31.34
C PHE A 60 4.74 -4.05 -30.82
N PHE A 61 5.93 -3.95 -31.41
CA PHE A 61 7.04 -4.84 -31.09
C PHE A 61 8.36 -4.09 -30.80
N ASN A 62 9.02 -4.40 -29.68
CA ASN A 62 10.31 -3.80 -29.31
C ASN A 62 10.29 -2.26 -29.34
N ASN A 63 9.16 -1.62 -29.07
CA ASN A 63 9.11 -0.17 -28.96
C ASN A 63 9.47 0.24 -27.53
N THR A 64 9.97 1.47 -27.42
CA THR A 64 10.55 1.96 -26.19
C THR A 64 10.07 3.37 -25.91
N ALA A 65 9.69 3.66 -24.67
CA ALA A 65 9.34 5.01 -24.26
C ALA A 65 9.69 5.29 -22.79
N ARG A 66 9.50 6.54 -22.33
CA ARG A 66 9.46 6.81 -20.89
C ARG A 66 8.12 6.34 -20.30
N SER A 67 7.04 6.49 -21.07
CA SER A 67 5.70 6.02 -20.73
C SER A 67 5.06 5.31 -21.92
N GLY A 68 4.40 4.17 -21.67
CA GLY A 68 3.70 3.40 -22.71
C GLY A 68 4.64 2.91 -23.81
N GLY A 69 5.50 1.95 -23.47
CA GLY A 69 6.55 1.46 -24.38
C GLY A 69 6.04 1.08 -25.77
N GLY A 70 4.90 0.38 -25.85
CA GLY A 70 4.23 0.09 -27.11
C GLY A 70 3.33 1.24 -27.57
N ALA A 71 2.36 1.62 -26.74
CA ALA A 71 1.51 2.78 -26.99
C ALA A 71 1.11 3.49 -25.69
N SER A 72 0.67 4.73 -25.83
CA SER A 72 0.12 5.53 -24.74
C SER A 72 -1.13 6.26 -25.22
N LEU A 73 -2.20 6.17 -24.41
CA LEU A 73 -3.53 6.72 -24.67
C LEU A 73 -3.90 7.61 -23.50
N VAL A 74 -4.17 8.87 -23.79
CA VAL A 74 -4.45 9.89 -22.78
C VAL A 74 -5.71 10.64 -23.19
N GLY A 75 -6.72 10.66 -22.32
CA GLY A 75 -7.89 11.53 -22.47
C GLY A 75 -8.77 11.26 -23.70
N CYS A 76 -8.83 10.03 -24.21
CA CYS A 76 -9.61 9.75 -25.43
C CYS A 76 -11.12 9.96 -25.20
N ALA A 77 -11.70 11.00 -25.80
CA ALA A 77 -13.09 11.43 -25.52
C ALA A 77 -14.14 10.39 -25.95
N GLY A 78 -14.06 9.92 -27.19
CA GLY A 78 -14.87 8.82 -27.72
C GLY A 78 -14.32 7.43 -27.41
N GLY A 79 -13.22 7.35 -26.67
CA GLY A 79 -12.61 6.10 -26.21
C GLY A 79 -11.69 5.43 -27.24
N ALA A 80 -11.21 4.24 -26.89
CA ALA A 80 -10.28 3.48 -27.71
C ALA A 80 -10.65 2.00 -27.73
N THR A 81 -10.56 1.35 -28.88
CA THR A 81 -10.77 -0.10 -29.02
C THR A 81 -9.60 -0.72 -29.75
N PHE A 82 -8.96 -1.70 -29.11
CA PHE A 82 -7.98 -2.60 -29.73
C PHE A 82 -8.60 -3.99 -29.82
N ASN A 83 -8.63 -4.56 -31.02
CA ASN A 83 -9.19 -5.88 -31.29
C ASN A 83 -8.17 -6.78 -31.97
N GLY A 84 -7.77 -7.85 -31.29
CA GLY A 84 -6.78 -8.80 -31.82
C GLY A 84 -5.38 -8.21 -31.96
N SER A 85 -5.05 -7.17 -31.20
CA SER A 85 -3.74 -6.50 -31.28
C SER A 85 -2.72 -7.12 -30.32
N ARG A 86 -1.44 -6.99 -30.67
CA ARG A 86 -0.31 -7.58 -29.93
C ARG A 86 0.65 -6.49 -29.49
N PHE A 87 0.99 -6.48 -28.19
CA PHE A 87 2.01 -5.62 -27.59
C PHE A 87 3.09 -6.54 -27.04
N LEU A 88 4.21 -6.61 -27.74
CA LEU A 88 5.26 -7.60 -27.49
C LEU A 88 6.60 -6.93 -27.22
N ASN A 89 7.25 -7.31 -26.12
CA ASN A 89 8.62 -6.89 -25.78
C ASN A 89 8.83 -5.37 -25.78
N ASN A 90 7.79 -4.60 -25.46
CA ASN A 90 7.91 -3.16 -25.38
C ASN A 90 8.37 -2.75 -23.98
N THR A 91 9.11 -1.65 -23.89
CA THR A 91 9.72 -1.19 -22.64
C THR A 91 9.36 0.26 -22.34
N ALA A 92 8.84 0.54 -21.14
CA ALA A 92 8.86 1.87 -20.54
C ALA A 92 10.08 1.97 -19.59
N PHE A 93 10.82 3.08 -19.62
CA PHE A 93 12.03 3.25 -18.80
C PHE A 93 11.80 4.01 -17.49
N ASP A 94 12.51 3.52 -16.46
CA ASP A 94 12.57 4.09 -15.11
C ASP A 94 13.63 5.19 -15.03
N ASN A 95 13.38 6.33 -15.68
CA ASN A 95 14.27 7.48 -15.55
C ASN A 95 13.58 8.55 -14.70
N GLY A 96 13.79 8.46 -13.38
CA GLY A 96 13.31 9.38 -12.33
C GLY A 96 13.88 10.81 -12.41
N GLY A 97 13.76 11.47 -13.57
CA GLY A 97 14.29 12.80 -13.78
C GLY A 97 13.57 13.55 -14.90
N GLY A 98 12.66 14.45 -14.51
CA GLY A 98 12.30 15.68 -15.22
C GLY A 98 11.79 15.58 -16.67
N ALA A 99 10.46 15.52 -16.83
CA ALA A 99 9.74 16.25 -17.88
C ALA A 99 8.27 16.41 -17.49
N ARG A 100 7.75 17.64 -17.62
CA ARG A 100 6.38 18.05 -17.30
C ARG A 100 5.43 17.65 -18.43
N HIS A 101 5.06 16.37 -18.50
CA HIS A 101 3.80 15.87 -19.08
C HIS A 101 3.55 14.53 -18.38
N VAL A 102 2.85 14.61 -17.25
CA VAL A 102 2.67 13.52 -16.30
C VAL A 102 1.21 13.15 -16.35
N GLU A 103 0.91 12.02 -16.96
CA GLU A 103 -0.44 11.46 -16.85
C GLU A 103 -0.37 9.96 -16.62
N CYS A 104 0.33 9.23 -17.48
CA CYS A 104 0.86 7.93 -17.09
C CYS A 104 2.01 8.19 -16.12
N SER A 105 1.70 8.29 -14.82
CA SER A 105 2.67 8.59 -13.75
C SER A 105 3.99 7.89 -14.00
N LEU A 106 5.08 8.57 -13.70
CA LEU A 106 6.46 8.08 -13.74
C LEU A 106 6.47 6.53 -13.71
N GLU A 107 6.87 5.92 -14.82
CA GLU A 107 7.29 4.51 -14.90
C GLU A 107 6.24 3.43 -15.30
N GLY A 108 5.13 3.70 -16.02
CA GLY A 108 4.21 2.62 -16.50
C GLY A 108 3.74 2.72 -17.97
N GLY A 109 3.00 1.78 -18.58
CA GLY A 109 3.06 0.32 -18.50
C GLY A 109 3.58 -0.21 -19.84
N GLY A 110 4.48 -1.19 -19.78
CA GLY A 110 5.49 -1.43 -20.83
C GLY A 110 4.90 -1.69 -22.21
N GLY A 111 3.78 -2.41 -22.27
CA GLY A 111 3.02 -2.63 -23.50
C GLY A 111 2.13 -1.44 -23.85
N LEU A 112 1.26 -1.07 -22.92
CA LEU A 112 0.29 -0.01 -23.11
C LEU A 112 0.16 0.83 -21.83
N CYS A 113 0.14 2.14 -21.98
CA CYS A 113 -0.31 3.03 -20.93
C CYS A 113 -1.65 3.69 -21.27
N VAL A 114 -2.54 3.77 -20.29
CA VAL A 114 -3.88 4.34 -20.44
C VAL A 114 -4.18 5.32 -19.32
N VAL A 115 -4.55 6.52 -19.71
CA VAL A 115 -5.28 7.48 -18.88
C VAL A 115 -6.64 7.66 -19.54
N THR A 116 -7.68 7.13 -18.89
CA THR A 116 -9.03 7.14 -19.46
C THR A 116 -9.59 8.56 -19.43
N GLY A 117 -10.10 9.05 -20.56
CA GLY A 117 -11.04 10.17 -20.57
C GLY A 117 -12.48 9.70 -20.33
N PRO A 118 -13.51 10.41 -20.83
CA PRO A 118 -14.91 9.97 -20.70
C PRO A 118 -15.21 8.69 -21.50
N GLY A 119 -14.44 8.41 -22.56
CA GLY A 119 -14.59 7.22 -23.37
C GLY A 119 -13.91 5.98 -22.78
N ASN A 120 -14.56 4.82 -22.92
CA ASN A 120 -13.98 3.54 -22.51
C ASN A 120 -12.76 3.15 -23.36
N VAL A 121 -11.78 2.50 -22.75
CA VAL A 121 -10.66 1.84 -23.45
C VAL A 121 -10.86 0.34 -23.40
N THR A 122 -11.11 -0.28 -24.55
CA THR A 122 -11.40 -1.71 -24.67
C THR A 122 -10.25 -2.47 -25.32
N LEU A 123 -9.70 -3.47 -24.61
CA LEU A 123 -8.80 -4.46 -25.18
C LEU A 123 -9.56 -5.78 -25.34
N ARG A 124 -9.86 -6.15 -26.59
CA ARG A 124 -10.59 -7.36 -26.93
C ARG A 124 -9.69 -8.35 -27.65
N ALA A 125 -9.53 -9.55 -27.08
CA ALA A 125 -8.69 -10.60 -27.64
C ALA A 125 -7.25 -10.13 -27.95
N CYS A 126 -6.72 -9.22 -27.12
CA CYS A 126 -5.37 -8.70 -27.27
C CYS A 126 -4.35 -9.60 -26.55
N SER A 127 -3.08 -9.49 -26.93
CA SER A 127 -1.98 -10.17 -26.23
C SER A 127 -0.92 -9.15 -25.84
N LEU A 128 -0.62 -9.07 -24.55
CA LEU A 128 0.45 -8.25 -23.99
C LEU A 128 1.50 -9.20 -23.42
N GLY A 129 2.63 -9.34 -24.11
CA GLY A 129 3.65 -10.33 -23.79
C GLY A 129 5.06 -9.77 -23.67
N GLY A 130 5.82 -10.16 -22.65
CA GLY A 130 7.24 -9.82 -22.50
C GLY A 130 7.52 -8.32 -22.33
N ASN A 131 6.51 -7.52 -21.99
CA ASN A 131 6.69 -6.09 -21.82
C ASN A 131 7.25 -5.76 -20.44
N ALA A 132 7.91 -4.61 -20.31
CA ALA A 132 8.50 -4.18 -19.04
C ALA A 132 8.34 -2.69 -18.76
N ALA A 133 8.09 -2.34 -17.51
CA ALA A 133 8.00 -0.97 -16.99
C ALA A 133 8.25 -0.96 -15.49
N GLY A 134 8.34 0.20 -14.84
CA GLY A 134 8.35 0.30 -13.38
C GLY A 134 7.06 -0.23 -12.75
N ASN A 135 5.90 0.19 -13.28
CA ASN A 135 4.56 -0.26 -12.90
C ASN A 135 3.82 -0.79 -14.12
N GLY A 136 2.96 -1.81 -13.94
CA GLY A 136 2.08 -2.25 -15.02
C GLY A 136 2.87 -2.81 -16.20
N GLY A 137 3.71 -3.83 -15.97
CA GLY A 137 4.66 -4.33 -16.96
C GLY A 137 4.02 -4.54 -18.35
N GLY A 138 2.80 -5.09 -18.38
CA GLY A 138 1.97 -5.16 -19.59
C GLY A 138 1.14 -3.89 -19.82
N LEU A 139 0.27 -3.56 -18.86
CA LEU A 139 -0.65 -2.43 -18.92
C LEU A 139 -0.57 -1.59 -17.65
N PHE A 140 -0.46 -0.29 -17.81
CA PHE A 140 -0.73 0.68 -16.75
C PHE A 140 -2.01 1.43 -17.08
N ALA A 141 -2.91 1.56 -16.11
CA ALA A 141 -4.14 2.31 -16.27
C ALA A 141 -4.37 3.26 -15.09
N ARG A 142 -4.86 4.46 -15.36
CA ARG A 142 -5.48 5.27 -14.31
C ARG A 142 -6.76 5.90 -14.81
N HIS A 143 -7.63 6.14 -13.85
CA HIS A 143 -8.81 6.94 -14.02
C HIS A 143 -8.39 8.40 -13.87
N ASP A 144 -8.57 9.22 -14.90
CA ASP A 144 -8.43 10.67 -14.76
C ASP A 144 -9.56 11.39 -15.49
N CYS A 145 -10.44 11.95 -14.69
CA CYS A 145 -11.68 12.56 -15.14
C CYS A 145 -11.63 14.07 -14.95
N GLU A 146 -10.46 14.64 -14.62
CA GLU A 146 -10.26 16.10 -14.60
C GLU A 146 -10.55 16.72 -15.98
N PHE A 147 -10.44 15.93 -17.05
CA PHE A 147 -10.83 16.32 -18.41
C PHE A 147 -12.35 16.39 -18.66
N ALA A 148 -13.16 16.05 -17.66
CA ALA A 148 -14.57 15.73 -17.80
C ALA A 148 -15.38 16.21 -16.59
N GLU A 149 -15.32 17.51 -16.26
CA GLU A 149 -16.17 18.10 -15.22
C GLU A 149 -17.66 17.75 -15.46
N GLY A 150 -18.20 16.82 -14.67
CA GLY A 150 -19.61 16.43 -14.70
C GLY A 150 -19.98 15.23 -15.60
N GLU A 151 -19.03 14.61 -16.31
CA GLU A 151 -19.29 13.45 -17.18
C GLU A 151 -18.81 12.13 -16.54
N PRO A 152 -19.48 10.98 -16.83
CA PRO A 152 -19.06 9.69 -16.33
C PRO A 152 -17.75 9.28 -17.00
N CYS A 153 -16.80 8.88 -16.18
CA CYS A 153 -15.47 8.63 -16.65
C CYS A 153 -15.32 7.20 -17.18
N GLY A 154 -14.57 7.08 -18.27
CA GLY A 154 -14.39 5.84 -19.00
C GLY A 154 -13.70 4.78 -18.15
N ARG A 155 -13.93 3.53 -18.53
CA ARG A 155 -13.30 2.36 -17.93
C ARG A 155 -12.37 1.67 -18.89
N VAL A 156 -11.41 0.95 -18.33
CA VAL A 156 -10.62 -0.04 -19.06
C VAL A 156 -11.37 -1.38 -19.07
N LEU A 157 -11.68 -1.90 -20.25
CA LEU A 157 -12.43 -3.13 -20.45
C LEU A 157 -11.53 -4.20 -21.08
N LEU A 158 -11.18 -5.22 -20.31
CA LEU A 158 -10.39 -6.36 -20.77
C LEU A 158 -11.34 -7.52 -21.10
N THR A 159 -11.49 -7.85 -22.38
CA THR A 159 -12.50 -8.82 -22.85
C THR A 159 -11.97 -9.77 -23.92
N GLY A 160 -12.76 -10.77 -24.28
CA GLY A 160 -12.45 -11.66 -25.41
C GLY A 160 -11.19 -12.50 -25.22
N GLY A 161 -10.78 -12.75 -23.97
CA GLY A 161 -9.56 -13.50 -23.68
C GLY A 161 -8.28 -12.69 -23.83
N THR A 162 -8.32 -11.38 -23.60
CA THR A 162 -7.10 -10.57 -23.52
C THR A 162 -6.13 -11.17 -22.50
N ALA A 163 -4.91 -11.45 -22.95
CA ALA A 163 -3.92 -12.24 -22.22
C ALA A 163 -2.67 -11.40 -21.90
N PHE A 164 -2.10 -11.66 -20.73
CA PHE A 164 -0.87 -11.05 -20.24
C PHE A 164 0.15 -12.14 -19.92
N GLU A 165 1.29 -12.16 -20.61
CA GLU A 165 2.26 -13.23 -20.46
C GLU A 165 3.68 -12.70 -20.28
N GLY A 166 4.37 -13.13 -19.22
CA GLY A 166 5.79 -12.83 -19.06
C GLY A 166 6.12 -11.33 -18.94
N ASN A 167 5.18 -10.49 -18.51
CA ASN A 167 5.42 -9.06 -18.35
C ASN A 167 6.09 -8.76 -16.98
N VAL A 168 6.88 -7.70 -16.90
CA VAL A 168 7.70 -7.38 -15.73
C VAL A 168 7.48 -5.95 -15.25
N ALA A 169 7.02 -5.80 -14.00
CA ALA A 169 7.12 -4.56 -13.24
C ALA A 169 8.49 -4.52 -12.53
N ARG A 170 9.27 -3.47 -12.75
CA ARG A 170 10.69 -3.38 -12.33
C ARG A 170 10.88 -2.75 -10.97
N SER A 171 10.16 -1.67 -10.70
CA SER A 171 10.32 -0.84 -9.50
C SER A 171 9.07 -0.86 -8.63
N GLY A 172 7.87 -1.03 -9.18
CA GLY A 172 6.61 -0.98 -8.44
C GLY A 172 5.73 -2.20 -8.68
N GLY A 173 4.43 -1.97 -8.84
CA GLY A 173 3.45 -3.05 -8.80
C GLY A 173 2.94 -3.51 -10.16
N GLY A 174 2.31 -4.70 -10.19
CA GLY A 174 1.45 -5.10 -11.29
C GLY A 174 2.23 -5.58 -12.51
N GLY A 175 2.85 -6.76 -12.42
CA GLY A 175 3.63 -7.32 -13.53
C GLY A 175 2.80 -7.40 -14.81
N ALA A 176 1.55 -7.86 -14.74
CA ALA A 176 0.61 -7.79 -15.86
C ALA A 176 -0.04 -6.41 -15.97
N LEU A 177 -0.67 -5.98 -14.87
CA LEU A 177 -1.53 -4.79 -14.82
C LEU A 177 -1.30 -4.00 -13.53
N HIS A 178 -1.04 -2.71 -13.66
CA HIS A 178 -1.15 -1.77 -12.55
C HIS A 178 -2.28 -0.78 -12.84
N TRP A 179 -3.14 -0.55 -11.85
CA TRP A 179 -4.27 0.36 -12.01
C TRP A 179 -4.48 1.24 -10.78
N LYS A 180 -4.62 2.55 -10.96
CA LYS A 180 -4.65 3.48 -9.82
C LYS A 180 -5.96 3.43 -9.01
N ASP A 181 -7.11 3.38 -9.70
CA ASP A 181 -8.42 3.43 -9.06
C ASP A 181 -9.24 2.16 -9.30
N ALA A 182 -9.64 1.52 -8.20
CA ALA A 182 -10.31 0.21 -8.19
C ALA A 182 -11.69 0.17 -8.89
N THR A 183 -12.26 1.32 -9.26
CA THR A 183 -13.58 1.41 -9.91
C THR A 183 -13.48 1.51 -11.45
N GLY A 184 -12.27 1.75 -11.98
CA GLY A 184 -12.03 2.06 -13.40
C GLY A 184 -11.76 0.85 -14.32
N LEU A 185 -11.73 -0.39 -13.80
CA LEU A 185 -11.39 -1.60 -14.56
C LEU A 185 -12.54 -2.60 -14.58
N ALA A 186 -12.74 -3.25 -15.72
CA ALA A 186 -13.57 -4.44 -15.82
C ALA A 186 -12.83 -5.54 -16.57
N VAL A 187 -12.68 -6.71 -15.92
CA VAL A 187 -12.00 -7.88 -16.49
C VAL A 187 -13.01 -8.98 -16.79
N ARG A 188 -12.99 -9.50 -18.02
CA ARG A 188 -13.77 -10.67 -18.45
C ARG A 188 -12.85 -11.75 -19.00
N CYS A 189 -12.55 -12.73 -18.16
CA CYS A 189 -11.69 -13.86 -18.49
C CYS A 189 -12.32 -14.80 -19.53
N SER A 190 -11.47 -15.38 -20.39
CA SER A 190 -11.83 -16.46 -21.32
C SER A 190 -10.72 -17.53 -21.34
N PRO A 191 -10.99 -18.78 -20.92
CA PRO A 191 -12.22 -19.25 -20.26
C PRO A 191 -12.50 -18.44 -18.97
N SER A 192 -13.73 -18.48 -18.45
CA SER A 192 -14.22 -17.66 -17.32
C SER A 192 -13.62 -18.05 -15.96
N ALA A 193 -12.31 -18.31 -15.91
CA ALA A 193 -11.54 -18.60 -14.72
C ALA A 193 -10.80 -17.34 -14.27
N ALA A 194 -11.36 -16.69 -13.24
CA ALA A 194 -10.74 -15.59 -12.52
C ALA A 194 -9.88 -16.12 -11.36
N VAL A 195 -8.82 -15.39 -11.04
CA VAL A 195 -7.98 -15.61 -9.86
C VAL A 195 -8.31 -14.49 -8.86
N TYR A 196 -8.56 -14.82 -7.60
CA TYR A 196 -9.00 -13.87 -6.57
C TYR A 196 -8.04 -13.70 -5.40
N ALA A 197 -7.09 -14.62 -5.25
CA ALA A 197 -6.09 -14.59 -4.18
C ALA A 197 -4.68 -14.45 -4.78
N ASP A 198 -3.87 -13.64 -4.12
CA ASP A 198 -2.49 -13.27 -4.49
C ASP A 198 -1.46 -14.33 -4.06
N GLY A 199 -1.92 -15.46 -3.53
CA GLY A 199 -1.09 -16.49 -2.91
C GLY A 199 -0.80 -16.24 -1.42
N GLN A 200 -1.12 -15.06 -0.88
CA GLN A 200 -1.12 -14.76 0.56
C GLN A 200 -2.50 -15.01 1.22
N GLY A 201 -3.49 -15.39 0.41
CA GLY A 201 -4.83 -15.75 0.88
C GLY A 201 -5.76 -14.55 1.06
N ASN A 202 -5.32 -13.35 0.67
CA ASN A 202 -6.15 -12.16 0.73
C ASN A 202 -7.09 -12.10 -0.47
N SER A 203 -8.37 -11.80 -0.26
CA SER A 203 -9.33 -11.66 -1.37
C SER A 203 -10.41 -10.64 -1.03
N THR A 204 -10.52 -9.60 -1.86
CA THR A 204 -11.58 -8.58 -1.74
C THR A 204 -12.84 -8.92 -2.54
N GLY A 205 -12.89 -10.11 -3.15
CA GLY A 205 -13.96 -10.53 -4.06
C GLY A 205 -13.84 -9.95 -5.47
N VAL A 206 -12.79 -9.16 -5.75
CA VAL A 206 -12.44 -8.67 -7.09
C VAL A 206 -11.34 -9.56 -7.70
N PRO A 207 -11.45 -9.97 -8.97
CA PRO A 207 -10.40 -10.76 -9.61
C PRO A 207 -9.07 -10.01 -9.65
N LEU A 208 -8.02 -10.63 -9.11
CA LEU A 208 -6.62 -10.24 -9.35
C LEU A 208 -6.19 -10.45 -10.80
N GLY A 209 -6.93 -11.24 -11.57
CA GLY A 209 -6.65 -11.46 -12.97
C GLY A 209 -7.35 -12.71 -13.50
N CYS A 210 -6.88 -13.17 -14.66
CA CYS A 210 -7.36 -14.39 -15.29
C CYS A 210 -6.34 -15.51 -15.15
N ALA A 211 -6.80 -16.76 -15.11
CA ALA A 211 -5.92 -17.94 -15.04
C ALA A 211 -4.94 -18.05 -16.24
N SER A 212 -5.24 -17.36 -17.34
CA SER A 212 -4.36 -17.26 -18.52
C SER A 212 -3.23 -16.24 -18.37
N TRP A 213 -3.23 -15.40 -17.32
CA TRP A 213 -2.24 -14.36 -17.13
C TRP A 213 -1.00 -14.93 -16.41
N GLN A 214 -0.08 -15.52 -17.17
CA GLN A 214 0.99 -16.34 -16.62
C GLN A 214 2.37 -15.72 -16.77
N GLY A 215 3.27 -16.05 -15.84
CA GLY A 215 4.67 -15.64 -15.90
C GLY A 215 4.93 -14.13 -15.69
N ASN A 216 3.89 -13.36 -15.37
CA ASN A 216 4.04 -11.94 -15.02
C ASN A 216 4.66 -11.81 -13.63
N ARG A 217 5.50 -10.79 -13.41
CA ARG A 217 6.23 -10.59 -12.15
C ARG A 217 6.42 -9.13 -11.79
N ALA A 218 6.39 -8.82 -10.49
CA ALA A 218 6.96 -7.62 -9.92
C ALA A 218 8.34 -7.95 -9.34
N THR A 219 9.36 -7.17 -9.69
CA THR A 219 10.75 -7.44 -9.33
C THR A 219 11.30 -6.33 -8.42
N GLN A 220 12.53 -6.50 -7.92
CA GLN A 220 13.17 -5.56 -6.98
C GLN A 220 12.32 -5.28 -5.73
N GLY A 221 11.53 -6.30 -5.36
CA GLY A 221 10.53 -6.34 -4.30
C GLY A 221 9.39 -5.32 -4.45
N GLY A 222 8.99 -5.03 -5.69
CA GLY A 222 7.62 -4.61 -5.98
C GLY A 222 6.58 -5.66 -5.52
N TYR A 223 5.32 -5.40 -5.84
CA TYR A 223 4.16 -6.16 -5.33
C TYR A 223 3.18 -6.48 -6.45
N GLY A 224 2.32 -7.48 -6.27
CA GLY A 224 1.34 -7.88 -7.28
C GLY A 224 1.96 -8.31 -8.61
N ASP A 225 2.45 -9.56 -8.65
CA ASP A 225 2.98 -10.18 -9.87
C ASP A 225 1.99 -10.13 -11.04
N VAL A 226 0.70 -10.28 -10.75
CA VAL A 226 -0.38 -10.20 -11.73
C VAL A 226 -0.96 -8.80 -11.75
N SER A 227 -1.70 -8.41 -10.72
CA SER A 227 -2.31 -7.08 -10.63
C SER A 227 -2.00 -6.40 -9.32
N ALA A 228 -1.87 -5.08 -9.38
CA ALA A 228 -1.61 -4.22 -8.25
C ALA A 228 -2.35 -2.88 -8.43
N THR A 229 -2.76 -2.25 -7.32
CA THR A 229 -3.19 -0.83 -7.33
C THR A 229 -2.22 0.05 -6.58
N GLY A 230 -2.43 1.38 -6.62
CA GLY A 230 -1.84 2.26 -5.59
C GLY A 230 -2.41 1.99 -4.20
N ALA A 231 -1.89 2.70 -3.21
CA ALA A 231 -2.33 2.63 -1.82
C ALA A 231 -3.85 2.87 -1.68
N HIS A 232 -4.52 1.98 -0.96
CA HIS A 232 -5.96 1.99 -0.77
C HIS A 232 -6.36 2.03 0.71
N ALA A 233 -5.58 1.39 1.58
CA ALA A 233 -5.87 1.33 3.01
C ALA A 233 -4.59 1.24 3.84
N LEU A 234 -4.71 1.60 5.13
CA LEU A 234 -3.77 1.14 6.14
C LEU A 234 -4.19 -0.26 6.59
N GLY A 235 -3.24 -1.17 6.68
CA GLY A 235 -3.38 -2.47 7.30
C GLY A 235 -2.72 -2.51 8.67
N LEU A 236 -3.19 -3.44 9.50
CA LEU A 236 -2.70 -3.66 10.86
C LEU A 236 -2.33 -5.13 11.00
N GLU A 237 -1.03 -5.44 10.95
CA GLU A 237 -0.54 -6.80 11.16
C GLU A 237 -0.52 -7.14 12.65
N SER A 238 -0.15 -6.18 13.51
CA SER A 238 -0.23 -6.34 14.97
C SER A 238 -0.12 -5.02 15.71
N PRO A 239 -0.64 -4.92 16.95
CA PRO A 239 -1.61 -5.80 17.60
C PRO A 239 -3.03 -5.39 17.22
N ALA A 240 -3.96 -6.34 17.12
CA ALA A 240 -5.37 -6.02 16.87
C ALA A 240 -5.99 -5.16 18.00
N ALA A 241 -5.56 -5.39 19.24
CA ALA A 241 -5.86 -4.57 20.40
C ALA A 241 -4.82 -4.84 21.49
N VAL A 242 -4.62 -3.86 22.38
CA VAL A 242 -3.72 -3.98 23.54
C VAL A 242 -4.55 -4.01 24.81
N PHE A 243 -4.45 -5.10 25.56
CA PHE A 243 -5.13 -5.27 26.84
C PHE A 243 -4.13 -5.27 28.00
N ASN A 244 -4.59 -4.86 29.19
CA ASN A 244 -3.77 -4.78 30.39
C ASN A 244 -2.50 -3.92 30.21
N TYR A 245 -2.58 -2.89 29.39
CA TYR A 245 -1.46 -2.00 29.11
C TYR A 245 -1.00 -1.30 30.38
N SER A 246 0.29 -1.44 30.70
CA SER A 246 0.93 -0.70 31.78
C SER A 246 1.32 0.66 31.26
N SER A 247 0.78 1.72 31.85
CA SER A 247 1.04 3.08 31.38
C SER A 247 2.55 3.39 31.33
N ASP A 248 2.97 4.17 30.34
CA ASP A 248 4.38 4.49 30.04
C ASP A 248 5.27 3.31 29.63
N THR A 249 4.69 2.24 29.05
CA THR A 249 5.46 1.13 28.48
C THR A 249 5.35 1.10 26.94
N PRO A 250 6.28 0.44 26.22
CA PRO A 250 6.20 0.38 24.77
C PRO A 250 4.93 -0.33 24.27
N ILE A 251 4.26 0.28 23.31
CA ILE A 251 3.17 -0.28 22.52
C ILE A 251 3.77 -0.68 21.16
N PRO A 252 4.22 -1.93 20.99
CA PRO A 252 4.67 -2.37 19.68
C PRO A 252 3.47 -2.33 18.72
N ALA A 253 3.65 -1.79 17.51
CA ALA A 253 2.64 -1.81 16.47
C ALA A 253 3.30 -1.94 15.09
N LEU A 254 2.78 -2.84 14.26
CA LEU A 254 3.22 -3.09 12.90
C LEU A 254 2.07 -2.77 11.94
N LEU A 255 2.25 -1.69 11.18
CA LEU A 255 1.31 -1.21 10.21
C LEU A 255 1.83 -1.43 8.79
N THR A 256 0.89 -1.60 7.86
CA THR A 256 1.13 -1.77 6.44
C THR A 256 0.38 -0.71 5.65
N ILE A 257 0.92 -0.32 4.49
CA ILE A 257 0.17 0.38 3.44
C ILE A 257 -0.24 -0.69 2.44
N GLU A 258 -1.53 -0.85 2.25
CA GLU A 258 -2.10 -1.92 1.43
C GLU A 258 -2.81 -1.37 0.21
N ASP A 259 -2.69 -2.11 -0.88
CA ASP A 259 -3.42 -1.85 -2.12
C ASP A 259 -4.86 -2.38 -2.02
N TYR A 260 -5.67 -2.16 -3.07
CA TYR A 260 -7.06 -2.58 -3.09
C TYR A 260 -7.27 -4.10 -3.01
N TYR A 261 -6.24 -4.89 -3.33
CA TYR A 261 -6.26 -6.34 -3.19
C TYR A 261 -5.73 -6.80 -1.83
N GLY A 262 -5.35 -5.87 -0.95
CA GLY A 262 -4.76 -6.14 0.35
C GLY A 262 -3.30 -6.61 0.26
N GLN A 263 -2.60 -6.25 -0.81
CA GLN A 263 -1.16 -6.49 -0.98
C GLN A 263 -0.40 -5.33 -0.37
N VAL A 264 0.70 -5.59 0.34
CA VAL A 264 1.55 -4.51 0.88
C VAL A 264 2.18 -3.74 -0.27
N VAL A 265 1.89 -2.44 -0.37
CA VAL A 265 2.45 -1.52 -1.36
C VAL A 265 3.94 -1.38 -1.11
N SER A 266 4.74 -1.77 -2.10
CA SER A 266 6.19 -1.84 -1.96
C SER A 266 6.91 -1.34 -3.23
N GLY A 267 8.24 -1.46 -3.22
CA GLY A 267 9.07 -1.04 -4.35
C GLY A 267 9.44 0.45 -4.30
N GLY A 268 9.68 1.05 -5.46
CA GLY A 268 10.05 2.46 -5.67
C GLY A 268 8.86 3.41 -5.78
N LEU A 269 7.65 2.98 -5.41
CA LEU A 269 6.50 3.88 -5.36
C LEU A 269 6.65 4.87 -4.19
N PRO A 270 6.33 6.16 -4.37
CA PRO A 270 6.37 7.15 -3.29
C PRO A 270 5.51 6.74 -2.08
N GLU A 271 4.37 6.13 -2.35
CA GLU A 271 3.40 5.61 -1.36
C GLU A 271 4.03 4.58 -0.41
N ALA A 272 5.06 3.84 -0.83
CA ALA A 272 5.73 2.83 -0.01
C ALA A 272 6.70 3.42 1.03
N THR A 273 6.86 4.75 1.05
CA THR A 273 7.74 5.50 1.97
C THR A 273 6.99 6.57 2.78
N THR A 274 5.66 6.56 2.73
CA THR A 274 4.81 7.52 3.44
C THR A 274 5.04 7.50 4.96
N LEU A 275 4.98 8.68 5.57
CA LEU A 275 5.03 8.88 7.02
C LEU A 275 3.71 8.48 7.67
N ILE A 276 3.79 7.58 8.66
CA ILE A 276 2.66 7.22 9.52
C ILE A 276 2.76 8.03 10.81
N ARG A 277 1.69 8.75 11.16
CA ARG A 277 1.54 9.43 12.45
C ARG A 277 0.51 8.73 13.31
N VAL A 278 0.68 8.80 14.62
CA VAL A 278 -0.32 8.33 15.59
C VAL A 278 -0.85 9.49 16.41
N GLU A 279 -2.16 9.56 16.54
CA GLU A 279 -2.86 10.53 17.36
C GLU A 279 -3.85 9.82 18.31
N THR A 280 -4.31 10.56 19.31
CA THR A 280 -5.38 10.13 20.22
C THR A 280 -6.31 11.32 20.48
N ALA A 281 -7.61 11.08 20.48
CA ALA A 281 -8.63 12.10 20.76
C ALA A 281 -8.88 12.27 22.28
N ASP A 282 -8.34 11.36 23.09
CA ASP A 282 -8.54 11.28 24.52
C ASP A 282 -7.44 12.06 25.27
N ALA A 283 -7.62 12.29 26.59
CA ALA A 283 -6.64 12.96 27.46
C ALA A 283 -5.35 12.13 27.72
N ALA A 284 -4.99 11.22 26.81
CA ALA A 284 -3.76 10.44 26.86
C ALA A 284 -2.60 11.21 26.21
N GLN A 285 -1.40 11.09 26.79
CA GLN A 285 -0.19 11.67 26.25
C GLN A 285 0.61 10.61 25.51
N LEU A 286 0.89 10.84 24.23
CA LEU A 286 1.74 9.98 23.40
C LEU A 286 3.18 10.49 23.43
N GLU A 287 4.14 9.57 23.62
CA GLU A 287 5.57 9.87 23.68
C GLU A 287 6.38 8.85 22.85
N GLY A 288 7.67 9.14 22.66
CA GLY A 288 8.58 8.29 21.88
C GLY A 288 8.34 8.39 20.37
N GLN A 289 8.11 7.25 19.71
CA GLN A 289 7.87 7.18 18.27
C GLN A 289 6.41 7.51 17.92
N THR A 290 6.05 8.79 17.89
CA THR A 290 4.70 9.23 17.47
C THR A 290 4.55 9.40 15.96
N SER A 291 5.65 9.27 15.22
CA SER A 291 5.65 9.20 13.76
C SER A 291 6.79 8.32 13.27
N LEU A 292 6.57 7.61 12.17
CA LEU A 292 7.57 6.71 11.57
C LEU A 292 7.33 6.57 10.06
N PRO A 293 8.35 6.82 9.20
CA PRO A 293 8.22 6.55 7.77
C PRO A 293 8.15 5.05 7.52
N THR A 294 7.32 4.66 6.57
CA THR A 294 7.29 3.28 6.10
C THR A 294 8.56 2.93 5.33
N VAL A 295 8.96 1.66 5.44
CA VAL A 295 9.99 1.06 4.60
C VAL A 295 9.34 -0.05 3.81
N ARG A 296 9.20 0.14 2.49
CA ARG A 296 8.51 -0.80 1.59
C ARG A 296 7.07 -1.06 2.05
N GLY A 297 6.38 0.01 2.44
CA GLY A 297 5.00 -0.02 2.91
C GLY A 297 4.80 -0.53 4.32
N ARG A 298 5.86 -0.76 5.12
CA ARG A 298 5.74 -1.24 6.50
C ARG A 298 6.29 -0.23 7.51
N ALA A 299 5.53 0.03 8.58
CA ALA A 299 5.95 0.86 9.71
C ALA A 299 5.92 0.04 11.00
N GLU A 300 7.08 -0.19 11.60
CA GLU A 300 7.24 -0.93 12.85
C GLU A 300 7.55 0.02 14.01
N PHE A 301 6.53 0.37 14.78
CA PHE A 301 6.65 1.15 16.01
C PHE A 301 7.13 0.23 17.13
N THR A 302 8.33 0.46 17.65
CA THR A 302 8.88 -0.27 18.80
C THR A 302 9.03 0.62 20.04
N GLY A 303 9.00 1.93 19.84
CA GLY A 303 9.21 2.95 20.87
C GLY A 303 8.04 3.91 21.04
N LEU A 304 6.84 3.57 20.55
CA LEU A 304 5.62 4.30 20.85
C LEU A 304 5.23 4.03 22.31
N THR A 305 5.04 5.07 23.11
CA THR A 305 4.53 4.94 24.48
C THR A 305 3.32 5.84 24.68
N MET A 306 2.46 5.45 25.62
CA MET A 306 1.29 6.23 26.02
C MET A 306 1.24 6.35 27.55
N LYS A 307 1.10 7.58 28.04
CA LYS A 307 0.76 7.87 29.44
C LYS A 307 -0.71 8.23 29.54
N ALA A 308 -1.46 7.46 30.32
CA ALA A 308 -2.86 7.72 30.53
C ALA A 308 -3.36 7.08 31.84
N ARG A 309 -4.46 7.62 32.38
CA ARG A 309 -5.16 7.02 33.52
C ARG A 309 -5.79 5.69 33.11
N GLN A 310 -6.26 4.93 34.10
CA GLN A 310 -7.02 3.71 33.83
C GLN A 310 -8.23 4.02 32.93
N GLY A 311 -8.36 3.30 31.82
CA GLY A 311 -9.39 3.55 30.83
C GLY A 311 -9.19 2.77 29.54
N SER A 312 -10.10 2.98 28.59
CA SER A 312 -9.98 2.49 27.22
C SER A 312 -9.74 3.68 26.31
N TYR A 313 -8.72 3.57 25.46
CA TYR A 313 -8.26 4.63 24.57
C TYR A 313 -8.23 4.10 23.15
N THR A 314 -8.46 4.98 22.18
CA THR A 314 -8.34 4.64 20.76
C THR A 314 -7.21 5.45 20.14
N LEU A 315 -6.12 4.76 19.81
CA LEU A 315 -5.06 5.33 19.00
C LEU A 315 -5.49 5.29 17.55
N ARG A 316 -5.27 6.38 16.82
CA ARG A 316 -5.56 6.47 15.39
C ARG A 316 -4.26 6.66 14.65
N PHE A 317 -3.95 5.73 13.76
CA PHE A 317 -2.81 5.85 12.86
C PHE A 317 -3.25 6.44 11.53
N LEU A 318 -2.52 7.42 11.04
CA LEU A 318 -2.81 8.17 9.82
C LEU A 318 -1.61 8.12 8.89
N ALA A 319 -1.88 8.05 7.59
CA ALA A 319 -0.88 8.25 6.55
C ALA A 319 -0.90 9.73 6.13
N ASP A 320 0.23 10.42 6.24
CA ASP A 320 0.25 11.90 6.13
C ASP A 320 0.00 12.43 4.72
N ASP A 321 0.62 11.80 3.75
CA ASP A 321 0.61 12.22 2.34
C ASP A 321 -0.38 11.40 1.49
N LEU A 322 -1.19 10.57 2.14
CA LEU A 322 -2.18 9.71 1.49
C LEU A 322 -3.56 9.94 2.12
N ALA A 323 -4.57 10.15 1.29
CA ALA A 323 -5.96 10.29 1.72
C ALA A 323 -6.56 8.91 2.04
N LEU A 324 -6.06 8.26 3.09
CA LEU A 324 -6.53 6.96 3.57
C LEU A 324 -7.33 7.11 4.87
N ASP A 325 -8.26 6.20 5.11
CA ASP A 325 -8.94 6.11 6.39
C ASP A 325 -7.95 5.77 7.51
N ALA A 326 -8.12 6.41 8.67
CA ALA A 326 -7.26 6.17 9.82
C ALA A 326 -7.47 4.76 10.39
N MET A 327 -6.38 4.09 10.74
CA MET A 327 -6.41 2.76 11.36
C MET A 327 -6.54 2.87 12.89
N PRO A 328 -7.66 2.43 13.50
CA PRO A 328 -7.84 2.50 14.94
C PRO A 328 -7.20 1.29 15.66
N VAL A 329 -6.51 1.54 16.76
CA VAL A 329 -6.03 0.51 17.70
C VAL A 329 -6.54 0.83 19.10
N THR A 330 -7.29 -0.10 19.69
CA THR A 330 -7.78 0.05 21.06
C THR A 330 -6.72 -0.36 22.07
N VAL A 331 -6.49 0.50 23.07
CA VAL A 331 -5.56 0.26 24.18
C VAL A 331 -6.31 0.39 25.49
N SER A 332 -6.36 -0.70 26.26
CA SER A 332 -6.96 -0.73 27.59
C SER A 332 -5.89 -0.65 28.67
N VAL A 333 -5.83 0.50 29.35
CA VAL A 333 -4.88 0.78 30.43
C VAL A 333 -5.37 0.14 31.72
N ARG A 334 -4.55 -0.72 32.32
CA ARG A 334 -4.86 -1.33 33.62
C ARG A 334 -4.64 -0.34 34.76
N ARG A 335 -5.30 -0.60 35.89
CA ARG A 335 -4.90 -0.01 37.18
C ARG A 335 -3.53 -0.53 37.63
N CYS A 336 -2.88 0.19 38.54
CA CYS A 336 -1.68 -0.29 39.20
C CYS A 336 -1.94 -1.59 39.96
N ALA A 337 -0.92 -2.44 40.00
CA ALA A 337 -0.93 -3.71 40.68
C ALA A 337 -0.32 -3.56 42.09
N ARG A 338 -0.42 -4.63 42.88
CA ARG A 338 0.35 -4.72 44.13
C ARG A 338 1.84 -4.70 43.80
N GLY A 339 2.61 -3.99 44.62
CA GLY A 339 4.01 -3.65 44.37
C GLY A 339 4.21 -2.41 43.51
N GLU A 340 3.14 -1.77 43.05
CA GLU A 340 3.22 -0.51 42.29
C GLU A 340 2.54 0.63 43.06
N VAL A 341 2.94 1.86 42.71
CA VAL A 341 2.35 3.10 43.18
C VAL A 341 2.05 4.03 42.00
N ARG A 342 1.06 4.91 42.17
CA ARG A 342 0.67 5.91 41.17
C ARG A 342 1.51 7.17 41.28
N ASN A 343 1.77 7.85 40.18
CA ASN A 343 2.20 9.26 40.25
C ASN A 343 1.06 10.17 40.71
N GLU A 344 1.36 11.45 40.94
CA GLU A 344 0.37 12.46 41.38
C GLU A 344 -0.77 12.63 40.35
N GLU A 345 -0.44 12.54 39.06
CA GLU A 345 -1.39 12.66 37.96
C GLU A 345 -2.27 11.41 37.80
N GLY A 346 -1.89 10.28 38.40
CA GLY A 346 -2.61 9.00 38.35
C GLY A 346 -2.55 8.28 37.00
N ASP A 347 -1.63 8.68 36.12
CA ASP A 347 -1.47 8.19 34.76
C ASP A 347 -0.21 7.34 34.56
N LYS A 348 0.53 7.00 35.63
CA LYS A 348 1.67 6.10 35.59
C LYS A 348 1.72 5.19 36.82
N CYS A 349 2.03 3.92 36.59
CA CYS A 349 2.33 2.94 37.64
C CYS A 349 3.84 2.72 37.72
N THR A 350 4.40 2.93 38.90
CA THR A 350 5.84 2.70 39.15
C THR A 350 6.00 1.56 40.13
N THR A 351 6.82 0.58 39.77
CA THR A 351 7.15 -0.55 40.65
C THR A 351 8.02 -0.09 41.81
N CYS A 352 7.72 -0.58 43.00
CA CYS A 352 8.56 -0.40 44.18
C CYS A 352 9.87 -1.16 44.01
N GLY A 353 10.98 -0.46 44.29
CA GLY A 353 12.33 -0.99 44.16
C GLY A 353 12.89 -1.55 45.47
N TYR A 354 14.22 -1.66 45.53
CA TYR A 354 14.93 -2.33 46.62
C TYR A 354 14.50 -1.82 47.99
N ASN A 355 14.21 -2.76 48.89
CA ASN A 355 13.86 -2.48 50.27
C ASN A 355 12.60 -1.60 50.42
N THR A 356 11.69 -1.64 49.45
CA THR A 356 10.39 -0.96 49.50
C THR A 356 9.26 -1.88 49.04
N PHE A 357 8.03 -1.60 49.44
CA PHE A 357 6.85 -2.38 49.03
C PHE A 357 5.59 -1.52 48.92
N SER A 358 4.53 -2.05 48.32
CA SER A 358 3.20 -1.42 48.35
C SER A 358 2.09 -2.46 48.20
N PHE A 359 1.23 -2.60 49.20
CA PHE A 359 0.04 -3.48 49.11
C PHE A 359 -1.22 -2.76 48.65
N ASN A 360 -1.21 -1.43 48.65
CA ASN A 360 -2.29 -0.59 48.16
C ASN A 360 -1.86 0.09 46.85
N PRO A 361 -2.36 -0.36 45.68
CA PRO A 361 -2.00 0.24 44.39
C PRO A 361 -2.48 1.68 44.22
N ASP A 362 -3.33 2.17 45.13
CA ASP A 362 -3.78 3.55 45.15
C ASP A 362 -2.78 4.52 45.79
N ASN A 363 -1.74 4.01 46.46
CA ASN A 363 -0.68 4.81 47.08
C ASN A 363 0.14 5.57 46.03
N HIS A 364 0.73 6.70 46.43
CA HIS A 364 1.59 7.52 45.57
C HIS A 364 3.10 7.32 45.81
N THR A 365 3.46 6.68 46.93
CA THR A 365 4.83 6.44 47.36
C THR A 365 4.93 5.03 47.92
N CYS A 366 6.03 4.34 47.63
CA CYS A 366 6.30 3.02 48.20
C CYS A 366 6.62 3.15 49.70
N ASP A 367 6.15 2.18 50.47
CA ASP A 367 6.45 2.07 51.89
C ASP A 367 7.86 1.49 52.08
N GLU A 368 8.61 2.00 53.06
CA GLU A 368 9.90 1.42 53.43
C GLU A 368 9.72 0.02 54.04
N CYS A 369 10.65 -0.89 53.73
CA CYS A 369 10.58 -2.24 54.30
C CYS A 369 10.65 -2.19 55.83
N PRO A 370 9.68 -2.79 56.55
CA PRO A 370 9.67 -2.80 58.01
C PRO A 370 10.89 -3.52 58.58
N ARG A 371 11.27 -3.17 59.82
CA ARG A 371 12.30 -3.93 60.55
C ARG A 371 11.87 -5.39 60.72
N HIS A 372 12.85 -6.29 60.65
CA HIS A 372 12.66 -7.74 60.76
C HIS A 372 11.87 -8.36 59.59
N ALA A 373 11.99 -7.75 58.43
CA ALA A 373 11.42 -8.22 57.18
C ALA A 373 12.37 -7.96 56.02
N GLN A 374 12.16 -8.70 54.94
CA GLN A 374 12.86 -8.57 53.68
C GLN A 374 11.86 -8.19 52.59
N CYS A 375 12.22 -7.18 51.80
CA CYS A 375 11.50 -6.74 50.62
C CYS A 375 12.45 -6.86 49.42
N PRO A 376 12.57 -8.08 48.83
CA PRO A 376 13.53 -8.35 47.77
C PRO A 376 13.16 -7.61 46.48
N ASP A 377 14.15 -7.11 45.74
CA ASP A 377 13.93 -6.53 44.41
C ASP A 377 13.19 -7.48 43.45
N LEU A 378 13.47 -8.78 43.57
CA LEU A 378 12.91 -9.83 42.72
C LEU A 378 11.39 -9.97 42.85
N THR A 379 10.77 -9.41 43.90
CA THR A 379 9.31 -9.42 44.08
C THR A 379 8.65 -8.15 43.53
N ALA A 380 9.41 -7.19 42.99
CA ALA A 380 8.89 -5.89 42.54
C ALA A 380 8.01 -5.21 43.62
N GLY A 381 8.39 -5.37 44.90
CA GLY A 381 7.70 -4.80 46.06
C GLY A 381 6.29 -5.31 46.32
N ASN A 382 5.88 -6.43 45.72
CA ASN A 382 4.53 -7.00 45.88
C ASN A 382 4.41 -7.99 47.06
N ILE A 383 5.53 -8.36 47.68
CA ILE A 383 5.62 -9.33 48.77
C ILE A 383 6.55 -8.75 49.85
N LEU A 384 6.16 -8.99 51.09
CA LEU A 384 6.98 -8.79 52.29
C LEU A 384 7.22 -10.16 52.93
N ILE A 385 8.47 -10.48 53.25
CA ILE A 385 8.86 -11.75 53.87
C ILE A 385 9.38 -11.46 55.28
N PRO A 386 8.70 -11.87 56.36
CA PRO A 386 9.24 -11.75 57.72
C PRO A 386 10.54 -12.54 57.88
N ASP A 387 11.49 -12.04 58.66
CA ASP A 387 12.69 -12.78 59.05
C ASP A 387 12.33 -13.98 59.95
N ASP A 388 13.25 -14.94 60.07
CA ASP A 388 13.10 -16.08 60.99
C ASP A 388 12.80 -15.61 62.42
N GLY A 389 11.71 -16.13 63.00
CA GLY A 389 11.22 -15.73 64.34
C GLY A 389 10.24 -14.56 64.34
N TYR A 390 9.85 -14.08 63.15
CA TYR A 390 8.82 -13.06 62.97
C TYR A 390 7.67 -13.57 62.10
N TRP A 391 6.51 -12.91 62.19
CA TRP A 391 5.33 -13.23 61.40
C TRP A 391 4.56 -11.97 61.04
N HIS A 392 3.70 -12.09 60.04
CA HIS A 392 2.70 -11.08 59.69
C HIS A 392 1.35 -11.77 59.56
N SER A 393 0.27 -11.06 59.90
CA SER A 393 -1.07 -11.64 60.03
C SER A 393 -1.74 -12.05 58.73
N HIS A 394 -1.23 -11.54 57.61
CA HIS A 394 -1.77 -11.79 56.28
C HIS A 394 -0.69 -11.52 55.25
N PRO A 395 -0.68 -12.20 54.08
CA PRO A 395 0.29 -11.94 53.00
C PRO A 395 0.39 -10.47 52.52
N ASN A 396 -0.64 -9.67 52.79
CA ASN A 396 -0.71 -8.23 52.47
C ASN A 396 -0.69 -7.34 53.74
N SER A 397 -0.28 -7.88 54.89
CA SER A 397 -0.15 -7.10 56.12
C SER A 397 1.25 -6.47 56.16
N PRO A 398 1.35 -5.13 56.27
CA PRO A 398 2.63 -4.45 56.44
C PRO A 398 3.20 -4.60 57.87
N GLN A 399 2.44 -5.16 58.80
CA GLN A 399 2.83 -5.25 60.21
C GLN A 399 3.53 -6.59 60.49
N VAL A 400 4.74 -6.49 61.04
CA VAL A 400 5.56 -7.64 61.44
C VAL A 400 5.65 -7.72 62.97
N GLY A 401 5.26 -8.87 63.52
CA GLY A 401 5.29 -9.17 64.94
C GLY A 401 6.26 -10.31 65.26
N VAL A 402 6.64 -10.42 66.53
CA VAL A 402 7.48 -11.52 67.02
C VAL A 402 6.63 -12.78 67.19
N THR A 403 7.16 -13.94 66.80
CA THR A 403 6.50 -15.23 67.05
C THR A 403 6.73 -15.60 68.52
N LEU A 404 5.63 -15.69 69.29
CA LEU A 404 5.65 -15.98 70.73
C LEU A 404 5.97 -17.45 71.03
#